data_AF-A0A1B6EIE4-F1
#
_entry.id   AF-A0A1B6EIE4-F1
#
_cell.length_a   1.000
_cell.length_b   1.000
_cell.length_c   1.000
_cell.angle_alpha   90.00
_cell.angle_beta   90.00
_cell.angle_gamma   90.00
#
_symmetry.space_group_name_H-M   'P 1'
#
loop_
_entity.id
_entity.type
_entity.pdbx_description
1 polymer ?
#
loop_
_entity_poly.entity_id
_entity_poly.type
_entity_poly.pdbx_seq_one_letter_code
_entity_poly.pdbx_strand_id
1 'polypeptide(L)'
;SAEVTERWNYEEGIKRPYFHVKALEKSQLQNWKEYLEFETGRGNKERIIVLFERCLIACALYEEFWLKYLYYLEGLNEIDRIRDVYERACTIHHMKKPNLHLKWSLFEECEGNVDRAAQVLTNLDQAVPNILQVAYRRINLERRRHNTTKCCELFEHYISNSTNKTIASNLAIKYSRFVLKIFKNLDRAVEILKEAMEKDAINPRLCLQIIDLSLHKEVLDENEITGYINKFLANDEVDVEQKALFAQRKLEFLEDFGADIHSVREAYDEYQTHCKSYKEMKRKRDEKNENTTKKLKVDQNSSLYNYAGYQAGPNGAYGPYPSQYGT
;
A
#
# COMPACT_ATOMS: atom_id res chain seq x y z
N SER A 1 44.46 9.25 26.92
CA SER A 1 43.43 9.57 27.93
C SER A 1 42.37 8.48 27.92
N ALA A 2 41.55 8.35 28.97
CA ALA A 2 40.48 7.33 29.06
C ALA A 2 39.52 7.36 27.84
N GLU A 3 39.26 8.56 27.30
CA GLU A 3 38.44 8.77 26.10
C GLU A 3 38.97 8.09 24.82
N VAL A 4 40.28 7.90 24.71
CA VAL A 4 40.89 7.22 23.56
C VAL A 4 40.70 5.72 23.69
N THR A 5 40.82 5.18 24.91
CA THR A 5 40.65 3.76 25.20
C THR A 5 39.20 3.29 24.96
N GLU A 6 38.19 4.10 25.33
CA GLU A 6 36.79 3.76 25.07
C GLU A 6 36.47 3.66 23.57
N ARG A 7 37.06 4.54 22.75
CA ARG A 7 36.89 4.54 21.29
C ARG A 7 37.68 3.46 20.59
N TRP A 8 38.84 3.10 21.14
CA TRP A 8 39.72 2.08 20.59
C TRP A 8 39.00 0.74 20.36
N ASN A 9 38.13 0.35 21.30
CA ASN A 9 37.36 -0.89 21.18
C ASN A 9 36.47 -0.91 19.92
N TYR A 10 35.83 0.23 19.59
CA TYR A 10 35.01 0.35 18.40
C TYR A 10 35.86 0.42 17.13
N GLU A 11 36.98 1.16 17.16
CA GLU A 11 37.91 1.29 16.04
C GLU A 11 38.55 -0.05 15.67
N GLU A 12 38.95 -0.86 16.65
CA GLU A 12 39.48 -2.22 16.45
C GLU A 12 38.42 -3.16 15.81
N GLY A 13 37.13 -2.94 16.12
CA GLY A 13 36.03 -3.66 15.49
C GLY A 13 35.84 -3.37 13.99
N ILE A 14 36.37 -2.25 13.48
CA ILE A 14 36.24 -1.84 12.08
C ILE A 14 37.33 -2.50 11.24
N LYS A 15 37.09 -3.73 10.77
CA LYS A 15 38.05 -4.43 9.89
C LYS A 15 38.07 -3.92 8.44
N ARG A 16 37.01 -3.22 8.00
CA ARG A 16 36.90 -2.70 6.62
C ARG A 16 36.42 -1.24 6.62
N PRO A 17 37.35 -0.26 6.70
CA PRO A 17 37.01 1.17 6.76
C PRO A 17 36.75 1.81 5.38
N TYR A 18 36.87 1.05 4.30
CA TYR A 18 36.69 1.53 2.92
C TYR A 18 35.50 0.86 2.24
N PHE A 19 35.02 1.47 1.15
CA PHE A 19 33.91 0.94 0.36
C PHE A 19 34.28 -0.38 -0.34
N HIS A 20 33.39 -1.37 -0.27
CA HIS A 20 33.51 -2.61 -1.03
C HIS A 20 32.12 -3.22 -1.27
N VAL A 21 31.93 -3.82 -2.45
CA VAL A 21 30.62 -4.35 -2.90
C VAL A 21 30.15 -5.57 -2.10
N LYS A 22 31.07 -6.45 -1.68
CA LYS A 22 30.76 -7.56 -0.75
C LYS A 22 30.13 -7.03 0.52
N ALA A 23 29.03 -7.64 0.96
CA ALA A 23 28.39 -7.30 2.23
C ALA A 23 29.39 -7.37 3.40
N LEU A 24 29.27 -6.42 4.34
CA LEU A 24 29.86 -6.49 5.67
C LEU A 24 29.21 -7.62 6.49
N GLU A 25 29.98 -8.17 7.41
CA GLU A 25 29.47 -9.11 8.40
C GLU A 25 28.50 -8.41 9.36
N LYS A 26 27.52 -9.15 9.89
CA LYS A 26 26.54 -8.61 10.85
C LYS A 26 27.21 -8.00 12.08
N SER A 27 28.31 -8.59 12.56
CA SER A 27 29.12 -8.09 13.67
C SER A 27 29.69 -6.69 13.40
N GLN A 28 30.15 -6.43 12.17
CA GLN A 28 30.69 -5.12 11.78
C GLN A 28 29.59 -4.07 11.67
N LEU A 29 28.43 -4.44 11.12
CA LEU A 29 27.26 -3.55 11.07
C LEU A 29 26.79 -3.20 12.48
N GLN A 30 26.79 -4.18 13.39
CA GLN A 30 26.45 -3.97 14.79
C GLN A 30 27.46 -3.03 15.48
N ASN A 31 28.76 -3.24 15.28
CA ASN A 31 29.82 -2.35 15.80
C ASN A 31 29.64 -0.91 15.33
N TRP A 32 29.32 -0.68 14.05
CA TRP A 32 29.02 0.67 13.55
C TRP A 32 27.79 1.29 14.23
N LYS A 33 26.72 0.51 14.44
CA LYS A 33 25.50 1.00 15.11
C LYS A 33 25.79 1.42 16.54
N GLU A 34 26.49 0.58 17.29
CA GLU A 34 26.87 0.84 18.68
C GLU A 34 27.84 2.02 18.79
N TYR A 35 28.80 2.14 17.86
CA TYR A 35 29.74 3.26 17.87
C TYR A 35 29.04 4.60 17.58
N LEU A 36 28.11 4.62 16.61
CA LEU A 36 27.29 5.79 16.33
C LEU A 36 26.40 6.18 17.52
N GLU A 37 25.80 5.20 18.21
CA GLU A 37 25.01 5.41 19.43
C GLU A 37 25.86 5.97 20.57
N PHE A 38 27.07 5.44 20.75
CA PHE A 38 28.01 5.93 21.75
C PHE A 38 28.38 7.40 21.51
N GLU A 39 28.79 7.79 20.29
CA GLU A 39 29.16 9.19 20.03
C GLU A 39 27.95 10.13 20.07
N THR A 40 26.78 9.69 19.58
CA THR A 40 25.55 10.50 19.67
C THR A 40 25.13 10.73 21.12
N GLY A 41 25.31 9.76 22.02
CA GLY A 41 25.09 9.92 23.45
C GLY A 41 26.06 10.89 24.15
N ARG A 42 27.27 11.09 23.61
CA ARG A 42 28.26 12.05 24.15
C ARG A 42 28.02 13.50 23.68
N GLY A 43 27.30 13.70 22.57
CA GLY A 43 26.82 15.01 22.14
C GLY A 43 27.83 15.92 21.42
N ASN A 44 29.03 15.46 21.06
CA ASN A 44 29.97 16.26 20.27
C ASN A 44 29.59 16.24 18.78
N LYS A 45 28.93 17.31 18.31
CA LYS A 45 28.42 17.46 16.94
C LYS A 45 29.45 17.14 15.85
N GLU A 46 30.62 17.79 15.88
CA GLU A 46 31.65 17.61 14.84
C GLU A 46 32.13 16.17 14.76
N ARG A 47 32.37 15.54 15.92
CA ARG A 47 32.80 14.14 15.98
C ARG A 47 31.73 13.18 15.47
N ILE A 48 30.46 13.41 15.83
CA ILE A 48 29.33 12.59 15.37
C ILE A 48 29.22 12.66 13.84
N ILE A 49 29.28 13.87 13.26
CA ILE A 49 29.28 14.07 11.80
C ILE A 49 30.42 13.31 11.14
N VAL A 50 31.65 13.49 11.64
CA VAL A 50 32.83 12.82 11.06
C VAL A 50 32.67 11.30 11.12
N LEU A 51 32.12 10.78 12.22
CA LEU A 51 31.86 9.36 12.36
C LEU A 51 30.78 8.85 11.39
N PHE A 52 29.69 9.60 11.20
CA PHE A 52 28.67 9.27 10.20
C PHE A 52 29.25 9.25 8.78
N GLU A 53 30.03 10.25 8.38
CA GLU A 53 30.65 10.27 7.05
C GLU A 53 31.61 9.07 6.87
N ARG A 54 32.40 8.73 7.88
CA ARG A 54 33.26 7.52 7.87
C ARG A 54 32.44 6.24 7.75
N CYS A 55 31.35 6.13 8.51
CA CYS A 55 30.45 4.99 8.46
C CYS A 55 29.86 4.82 7.06
N LEU A 56 29.40 5.91 6.42
CA LEU A 56 28.80 5.86 5.09
C LEU A 56 29.78 5.47 3.98
N ILE A 57 31.10 5.64 4.17
CA ILE A 57 32.09 5.09 3.22
C ILE A 57 32.04 3.56 3.21
N ALA A 58 32.12 2.93 4.38
CA ALA A 58 32.11 1.46 4.51
C ALA A 58 30.72 0.85 4.31
N CYS A 59 29.68 1.58 4.74
CA CYS A 59 28.28 1.14 4.80
C CYS A 59 27.40 1.77 3.71
N ALA A 60 27.98 2.27 2.61
CA ALA A 60 27.24 2.99 1.57
C ALA A 60 26.03 2.22 1.01
N LEU A 61 26.10 0.89 0.92
CA LEU A 61 25.01 0.05 0.39
C LEU A 61 23.91 -0.32 1.41
N TYR A 62 23.98 0.22 2.63
CA TYR A 62 23.03 -0.07 3.70
C TYR A 62 22.15 1.15 3.98
N GLU A 63 20.93 1.14 3.44
CA GLU A 63 19.95 2.22 3.56
C GLU A 63 19.73 2.69 5.02
N GLU A 64 19.80 1.77 5.99
CA GLU A 64 19.59 2.07 7.41
C GLU A 64 20.57 3.12 7.98
N PHE A 65 21.83 3.14 7.54
CA PHE A 65 22.82 4.11 8.05
C PHE A 65 22.60 5.50 7.47
N TRP A 66 22.18 5.59 6.20
CA TRP A 66 21.77 6.86 5.58
C TRP A 66 20.57 7.44 6.32
N LEU A 67 19.55 6.63 6.59
CA LEU A 67 18.36 7.06 7.33
C LEU A 67 18.70 7.49 8.77
N LYS A 68 19.62 6.80 9.45
CA LYS A 68 20.07 7.18 10.79
C LYS A 68 20.82 8.53 10.78
N TYR A 69 21.65 8.78 9.77
CA TYR A 69 22.34 10.06 9.62
C TYR A 69 21.37 11.20 9.32
N LEU A 70 20.43 10.98 8.37
CA LEU A 70 19.38 11.95 8.05
C LEU A 70 18.55 12.31 9.29
N TYR A 71 18.13 11.32 10.08
CA TYR A 71 17.39 11.56 11.33
C TYR A 71 18.19 12.40 12.34
N TYR A 72 19.51 12.15 12.46
CA TYR A 72 20.37 12.96 13.32
C TYR A 72 20.45 14.42 12.82
N LEU A 73 20.62 14.62 11.51
CA LEU A 73 20.70 15.96 10.91
C LEU A 73 19.37 16.73 10.97
N GLU A 74 18.23 16.03 10.82
CA GLU A 74 16.89 16.60 11.03
C GLU A 74 16.77 17.17 12.44
N GLY A 75 17.25 16.46 13.46
CA GLY A 75 17.28 16.94 14.84
C GLY A 75 18.17 18.17 15.07
N LEU A 76 19.13 18.42 14.18
CA LEU A 76 20.00 19.61 14.19
C LEU A 76 19.50 20.75 13.27
N ASN A 77 18.47 20.49 12.47
CA ASN A 77 17.98 21.40 11.43
C ASN A 77 19.06 21.81 10.40
N GLU A 78 19.97 20.89 10.05
CA GLU A 78 21.07 21.11 9.09
C GLU A 78 20.62 20.88 7.64
N ILE A 79 19.71 21.73 7.15
CA ILE A 79 18.99 21.57 5.87
C ILE A 79 19.92 21.28 4.69
N ASP A 80 20.99 22.05 4.52
CA ASP A 80 21.92 21.87 3.38
C ASP A 80 22.63 20.53 3.41
N ARG A 81 22.95 20.04 4.61
CA ARG A 81 23.59 18.74 4.78
C ARG A 81 22.62 17.59 4.59
N ILE A 82 21.39 17.73 5.08
CA ILE A 82 20.32 16.76 4.81
C ILE A 82 20.14 16.59 3.30
N ARG A 83 20.13 17.70 2.56
CA ARG A 83 20.03 17.70 1.09
C ARG A 83 21.20 16.99 0.42
N ASP A 84 22.44 17.32 0.78
CA ASP A 84 23.64 16.63 0.27
C ASP A 84 23.59 15.12 0.54
N VAL A 85 23.20 14.72 1.76
CA VAL A 85 23.10 13.31 2.14
C VAL A 85 22.03 12.61 1.30
N TYR A 86 20.85 13.20 1.11
CA TYR A 86 19.83 12.64 0.22
C TYR A 86 20.29 12.53 -1.22
N GLU A 87 20.95 13.56 -1.76
CA GLU A 87 21.50 13.55 -3.12
C GLU A 87 22.46 12.38 -3.30
N ARG A 88 23.49 12.25 -2.46
CA ARG A 88 24.46 11.15 -2.52
C ARG A 88 23.77 9.79 -2.39
N ALA A 89 22.87 9.65 -1.42
CA ALA A 89 22.21 8.38 -1.18
C ALA A 89 21.35 7.95 -2.36
N CYS A 90 20.50 8.85 -2.87
CA CYS A 90 19.50 8.53 -3.90
C CYS A 90 20.07 8.50 -5.32
N THR A 91 21.11 9.28 -5.62
CA THR A 91 21.66 9.39 -6.99
C THR A 91 22.85 8.48 -7.25
N ILE A 92 23.59 8.07 -6.21
CA ILE A 92 24.80 7.25 -6.35
C ILE A 92 24.58 5.82 -5.83
N HIS A 93 24.08 5.67 -4.61
CA HIS A 93 24.10 4.37 -3.92
C HIS A 93 22.77 3.61 -3.97
N HIS A 94 21.64 4.31 -3.91
CA HIS A 94 20.29 3.75 -3.69
C HIS A 94 19.28 4.21 -4.74
N MET A 95 19.69 4.26 -6.01
CA MET A 95 18.87 4.74 -7.15
C MET A 95 17.50 4.07 -7.31
N LYS A 96 17.35 2.82 -6.83
CA LYS A 96 16.14 2.01 -6.98
C LYS A 96 15.41 1.74 -5.66
N LYS A 97 15.75 2.45 -4.57
CA LYS A 97 15.13 2.25 -3.24
C LYS A 97 14.01 3.27 -3.02
N PRO A 98 12.72 2.89 -3.13
CA PRO A 98 11.63 3.86 -3.13
C PRO A 98 11.52 4.64 -1.82
N ASN A 99 11.71 3.98 -0.67
CA ASN A 99 11.55 4.59 0.65
C ASN A 99 12.43 5.84 0.83
N LEU A 100 13.70 5.75 0.44
CA LEU A 100 14.65 6.85 0.56
C LEU A 100 14.30 8.03 -0.35
N HIS A 101 13.94 7.76 -1.60
CA HIS A 101 13.51 8.79 -2.56
C HIS A 101 12.18 9.42 -2.17
N LEU A 102 11.25 8.65 -1.60
CA LEU A 102 9.98 9.19 -1.09
C LEU A 102 10.22 10.12 0.10
N LYS A 103 11.12 9.77 1.03
CA LYS A 103 11.55 10.65 2.12
C LYS A 103 12.23 11.91 1.59
N TRP A 104 13.13 11.78 0.62
CA TRP A 104 13.78 12.92 -0.02
C TRP A 104 12.77 13.88 -0.68
N SER A 105 11.82 13.34 -1.45
CA SER A 105 10.78 14.16 -2.09
C SER A 105 9.92 14.90 -1.07
N LEU A 106 9.64 14.27 0.08
CA LEU A 106 8.89 14.90 1.16
C LEU A 106 9.70 16.02 1.82
N PHE A 107 10.98 15.78 2.09
CA PHE A 107 11.90 16.80 2.62
C PHE A 107 11.95 18.03 1.70
N GLU A 108 12.20 17.84 0.40
CA GLU A 108 12.27 18.97 -0.54
C GLU A 108 10.94 19.72 -0.64
N GLU A 109 9.80 19.01 -0.57
CA GLU A 109 8.49 19.65 -0.55
C GLU A 109 8.26 20.46 0.73
N CYS A 110 8.68 19.96 1.90
CA CYS A 110 8.60 20.68 3.18
C CYS A 110 9.48 21.95 3.18
N GLU A 111 10.64 21.89 2.55
CA GLU A 111 11.55 23.04 2.40
C GLU A 111 11.11 24.02 1.28
N GLY A 112 9.98 23.75 0.62
CA GLY A 112 9.45 24.61 -0.45
C GLY A 112 10.06 24.38 -1.84
N ASN A 113 11.00 23.45 -1.98
CA ASN A 113 11.63 23.07 -3.26
C ASN A 113 10.74 22.10 -4.06
N VAL A 114 9.54 22.53 -4.39
CA VAL A 114 8.50 21.66 -4.95
C VAL A 114 8.87 21.08 -6.33
N ASP A 115 9.55 21.86 -7.18
CA ASP A 115 10.06 21.38 -8.48
C ASP A 115 11.08 20.26 -8.32
N ARG A 116 11.94 20.38 -7.30
CA ARG A 116 12.95 19.37 -6.97
C ARG A 116 12.29 18.09 -6.46
N ALA A 117 11.30 18.21 -5.59
CA ALA A 117 10.48 17.07 -5.17
C ALA A 117 9.83 16.34 -6.37
N ALA A 118 9.30 17.11 -7.34
CA ALA A 118 8.70 16.54 -8.56
C ALA A 118 9.74 15.82 -9.43
N GLN A 119 10.95 16.37 -9.55
CA GLN A 119 12.05 15.76 -10.29
C GLN A 119 12.50 14.44 -9.65
N VAL A 120 12.69 14.43 -8.31
CA VAL A 120 13.05 13.22 -7.56
C VAL A 120 12.05 12.10 -7.81
N LEU A 121 10.76 12.39 -7.70
CA LEU A 121 9.72 11.40 -7.92
C LEU A 121 9.63 10.93 -9.38
N THR A 122 9.85 11.84 -10.34
CA THR A 122 9.86 11.48 -11.77
C THR A 122 11.03 10.55 -12.08
N ASN A 123 12.22 10.83 -11.56
CA ASN A 123 13.40 9.97 -11.69
C ASN A 123 13.15 8.59 -11.06
N LEU A 124 12.55 8.57 -9.86
CA LEU A 124 12.20 7.32 -9.18
C LEU A 124 11.21 6.48 -9.99
N ASP A 125 10.15 7.10 -10.51
CA ASP A 125 9.13 6.39 -11.29
C ASP A 125 9.68 5.84 -12.61
N GLN A 126 10.65 6.51 -13.22
CA GLN A 126 11.39 5.98 -14.37
C GLN A 126 12.29 4.80 -13.99
N ALA A 127 12.97 4.88 -12.84
CA ALA A 127 13.89 3.84 -12.38
C ALA A 127 13.17 2.56 -11.89
N VAL A 128 11.99 2.73 -11.28
CA VAL A 128 11.17 1.66 -10.70
C VAL A 128 9.67 1.90 -10.99
N PRO A 129 9.22 1.63 -12.22
CA PRO A 129 7.83 1.90 -12.64
C PRO A 129 6.82 1.01 -11.91
N ASN A 130 5.55 1.40 -11.97
CA ASN A 130 4.39 0.65 -11.44
C ASN A 130 4.36 0.48 -9.91
N ILE A 131 5.08 1.30 -9.16
CA ILE A 131 4.97 1.35 -7.70
C ILE A 131 3.84 2.32 -7.32
N LEU A 132 2.72 1.76 -6.84
CA LEU A 132 1.52 2.53 -6.47
C LEU A 132 1.81 3.68 -5.49
N GLN A 133 2.70 3.46 -4.52
CA GLN A 133 3.08 4.49 -3.55
C GLN A 133 3.75 5.71 -4.22
N VAL A 134 4.57 5.48 -5.25
CA VAL A 134 5.25 6.53 -6.03
C VAL A 134 4.23 7.29 -6.87
N ALA A 135 3.35 6.57 -7.56
CA ALA A 135 2.25 7.16 -8.32
C ALA A 135 1.39 8.09 -7.46
N TYR A 136 0.98 7.63 -6.27
CA TYR A 136 0.23 8.45 -5.31
C TYR A 136 1.00 9.69 -4.85
N ARG A 137 2.31 9.57 -4.58
CA ARG A 137 3.11 10.71 -4.15
C ARG A 137 3.23 11.74 -5.28
N ARG A 138 3.43 11.33 -6.53
CA ARG A 138 3.47 12.21 -7.72
C ARG A 138 2.16 12.96 -7.92
N ILE A 139 1.04 12.25 -7.92
CA ILE A 139 -0.29 12.86 -8.07
C ILE A 139 -0.57 13.86 -6.94
N ASN A 140 -0.29 13.48 -5.69
CA ASN A 140 -0.60 14.32 -4.53
C ASN A 140 0.29 15.57 -4.46
N LEU A 141 1.53 15.50 -4.94
CA LEU A 141 2.43 16.64 -5.09
C LEU A 141 1.84 17.65 -6.07
N GLU A 142 1.51 17.24 -7.30
CA GLU A 142 0.91 18.12 -8.31
C GLU A 142 -0.43 18.71 -7.84
N ARG A 143 -1.20 17.95 -7.05
CA ARG A 143 -2.43 18.45 -6.43
C ARG A 143 -2.15 19.61 -5.47
N ARG A 144 -1.11 19.50 -4.63
CA ARG A 144 -0.72 20.57 -3.69
C ARG A 144 -0.09 21.76 -4.42
N ARG A 145 0.47 21.56 -5.61
CA ARG A 145 0.90 22.62 -6.54
C ARG A 145 -0.25 23.32 -7.25
N HIS A 146 -1.49 22.85 -7.08
CA HIS A 146 -2.65 23.28 -7.85
C HIS A 146 -2.52 23.06 -9.36
N ASN A 147 -1.64 22.14 -9.78
CA ASN A 147 -1.45 21.78 -11.19
C ASN A 147 -2.45 20.68 -11.59
N THR A 148 -3.71 21.08 -11.76
CA THR A 148 -4.82 20.14 -11.99
C THR A 148 -4.69 19.39 -13.31
N THR A 149 -4.18 20.03 -14.37
CA THR A 149 -3.92 19.39 -15.67
C THR A 149 -2.91 18.24 -15.51
N LYS A 150 -1.79 18.48 -14.82
CA LYS A 150 -0.79 17.43 -14.58
C LYS A 150 -1.34 16.30 -13.71
N CYS A 151 -2.20 16.61 -12.74
CA CYS A 151 -2.88 15.57 -11.95
C CYS A 151 -3.70 14.64 -12.86
N CYS A 152 -4.51 15.18 -13.76
CA CYS A 152 -5.32 14.40 -14.70
C CYS A 152 -4.42 13.52 -15.58
N GLU A 153 -3.40 14.10 -16.20
CA GLU A 153 -2.42 13.36 -17.02
C GLU A 153 -1.78 12.20 -16.24
N LEU A 154 -1.39 12.43 -14.99
CA LEU A 154 -0.79 11.39 -14.15
C LEU A 154 -1.80 10.29 -13.81
N PHE A 155 -3.05 10.63 -13.45
CA PHE A 155 -4.09 9.63 -13.22
C PHE A 155 -4.30 8.77 -14.46
N GLU A 156 -4.50 9.40 -15.62
CA GLU A 156 -4.72 8.71 -16.89
C GLU A 156 -3.54 7.81 -17.26
N HIS A 157 -2.32 8.32 -17.13
CA HIS A 157 -1.09 7.56 -17.38
C HIS A 157 -0.98 6.31 -16.48
N TYR A 158 -1.24 6.43 -15.17
CA TYR A 158 -1.14 5.28 -14.27
C TYR A 158 -2.29 4.28 -14.42
N ILE A 159 -3.49 4.75 -14.80
CA ILE A 159 -4.62 3.86 -15.09
C ILE A 159 -4.34 3.07 -16.38
N SER A 160 -3.80 3.72 -17.43
CA SER A 160 -3.54 3.06 -18.71
C SER A 160 -2.37 2.07 -18.66
N ASN A 161 -1.32 2.39 -17.90
CA ASN A 161 -0.08 1.59 -17.86
C ASN A 161 -0.06 0.54 -16.74
N SER A 162 -1.06 0.51 -15.85
CA SER A 162 -1.13 -0.50 -14.79
C SER A 162 -1.39 -1.88 -15.35
N THR A 163 -0.50 -2.83 -15.06
CA THR A 163 -0.68 -4.25 -15.38
C THR A 163 -1.71 -4.94 -14.47
N ASN A 164 -1.97 -4.36 -13.29
CA ASN A 164 -2.90 -4.91 -12.31
C ASN A 164 -4.24 -4.17 -12.39
N LYS A 165 -5.30 -4.90 -12.76
CA LYS A 165 -6.67 -4.37 -12.88
C LYS A 165 -7.14 -3.71 -11.58
N THR A 166 -6.91 -4.35 -10.43
CA THR A 166 -7.28 -3.81 -9.12
C THR A 166 -6.61 -2.47 -8.83
N ILE A 167 -5.35 -2.30 -9.22
CA ILE A 167 -4.63 -1.03 -9.05
C ILE A 167 -5.22 0.05 -9.96
N ALA A 168 -5.48 -0.27 -11.23
CA ALA A 168 -6.12 0.64 -12.18
C ALA A 168 -7.51 1.08 -11.69
N SER A 169 -8.32 0.15 -11.20
CA SER A 169 -9.66 0.42 -10.65
C SER A 169 -9.61 1.31 -9.41
N ASN A 170 -8.66 1.08 -8.49
CA ASN A 170 -8.47 1.95 -7.32
C ASN A 170 -8.04 3.37 -7.72
N LEU A 171 -7.17 3.49 -8.73
CA LEU A 171 -6.75 4.78 -9.28
C LEU A 171 -7.92 5.51 -9.96
N ALA A 172 -8.75 4.81 -10.72
CA ALA A 172 -9.94 5.38 -11.36
C ALA A 172 -10.96 5.90 -10.32
N ILE A 173 -11.18 5.18 -9.23
CA ILE A 173 -12.01 5.64 -8.10
C ILE A 173 -11.42 6.91 -7.48
N LYS A 174 -10.10 6.97 -7.29
CA LYS A 174 -9.44 8.17 -6.76
C LYS A 174 -9.51 9.33 -7.75
N TYR A 175 -9.41 9.05 -9.06
CA TYR A 175 -9.51 10.05 -10.12
C TYR A 175 -10.91 10.65 -10.20
N SER A 176 -11.95 9.83 -10.20
CA SER A 176 -13.34 10.31 -10.22
C SER A 176 -13.66 11.18 -9.01
N ARG A 177 -13.21 10.79 -7.80
CA ARG A 177 -13.35 11.61 -6.58
C ARG A 177 -12.61 12.93 -6.69
N PHE A 178 -11.41 12.94 -7.27
CA PHE A 178 -10.66 14.17 -7.53
C PHE A 178 -11.43 15.07 -8.50
N VAL A 179 -11.92 14.53 -9.62
CA VAL A 179 -12.65 15.31 -10.62
C VAL A 179 -13.93 15.92 -10.04
N LEU A 180 -14.71 15.13 -9.31
CA LEU A 180 -15.91 15.62 -8.64
C LEU A 180 -15.58 16.72 -7.62
N LYS A 181 -14.56 16.53 -6.78
CA LYS A 181 -14.30 17.49 -5.69
C LYS A 181 -13.63 18.77 -6.16
N ILE A 182 -12.75 18.71 -7.16
CA ILE A 182 -11.98 19.85 -7.64
C ILE A 182 -12.68 20.57 -8.79
N PHE A 183 -13.15 19.84 -9.81
CA PHE A 183 -13.82 20.45 -10.97
C PHE A 183 -15.33 20.57 -10.81
N LYS A 184 -15.93 19.96 -9.76
CA LYS A 184 -17.39 19.90 -9.57
C LYS A 184 -18.14 19.28 -10.75
N ASN A 185 -17.44 18.47 -11.54
CA ASN A 185 -18.01 17.82 -12.71
C ASN A 185 -18.38 16.38 -12.37
N LEU A 186 -19.67 16.16 -12.10
CA LEU A 186 -20.21 14.86 -11.75
C LEU A 186 -20.24 13.91 -12.96
N ASP A 187 -20.65 14.41 -14.13
CA ASP A 187 -20.76 13.59 -15.33
C ASP A 187 -19.42 12.99 -15.75
N ARG A 188 -18.35 13.80 -15.75
CA ARG A 188 -17.00 13.31 -16.04
C ARG A 188 -16.50 12.32 -14.99
N ALA A 189 -16.84 12.54 -13.71
CA ALA A 189 -16.47 11.60 -12.65
C ALA A 189 -17.15 10.23 -12.84
N VAL A 190 -18.42 10.21 -13.24
CA VAL A 190 -19.15 8.98 -13.59
C VAL A 190 -18.58 8.33 -14.84
N GLU A 191 -18.26 9.12 -15.88
CA GLU A 191 -17.66 8.62 -17.12
C GLU A 191 -16.33 7.88 -16.88
N ILE A 192 -15.43 8.45 -16.07
CA ILE A 192 -14.16 7.80 -15.68
C ILE A 192 -14.41 6.43 -15.05
N LEU A 193 -15.44 6.30 -14.21
CA LEU A 193 -15.78 5.02 -13.57
C LEU A 193 -16.41 4.04 -14.56
N LYS A 194 -17.22 4.51 -15.52
CA LYS A 194 -17.76 3.68 -16.60
C LYS A 194 -16.64 3.08 -17.44
N GLU A 195 -15.68 3.90 -17.88
CA GLU A 195 -14.49 3.47 -18.63
C GLU A 195 -13.69 2.41 -17.84
N ALA A 196 -13.57 2.57 -16.51
CA ALA A 196 -12.91 1.59 -15.65
C ALA A 196 -13.71 0.28 -15.53
N MET A 197 -15.04 0.37 -15.42
CA MET A 197 -15.93 -0.79 -15.31
C MET A 197 -15.97 -1.63 -16.59
N GLU A 198 -15.74 -1.04 -17.77
CA GLU A 198 -15.56 -1.80 -19.02
C GLU A 198 -14.32 -2.70 -18.99
N LYS A 199 -13.27 -2.30 -18.27
CA LYS A 199 -12.02 -3.06 -18.14
C LYS A 199 -12.04 -4.06 -16.96
N ASP A 200 -12.82 -3.76 -15.92
CA ASP A 200 -12.89 -4.51 -14.67
C ASP A 200 -14.35 -4.64 -14.18
N ALA A 201 -15.18 -5.32 -14.96
CA ALA A 201 -16.63 -5.42 -14.75
C ALA A 201 -17.02 -6.22 -13.49
N ILE A 202 -16.12 -7.02 -12.93
CA ILE A 202 -16.37 -7.84 -11.74
C ILE A 202 -16.12 -7.09 -10.43
N ASN A 203 -15.56 -5.87 -10.49
CA ASN A 203 -15.13 -5.16 -9.31
C ASN A 203 -16.30 -4.43 -8.62
N PRO A 204 -16.74 -4.89 -7.43
CA PRO A 204 -17.89 -4.31 -6.76
C PRO A 204 -17.66 -2.85 -6.35
N ARG A 205 -16.40 -2.44 -6.11
CA ARG A 205 -16.08 -1.08 -5.68
C ARG A 205 -16.32 -0.05 -6.78
N LEU A 206 -16.12 -0.42 -8.04
CA LEU A 206 -16.40 0.46 -9.17
C LEU A 206 -17.90 0.70 -9.30
N CYS A 207 -18.69 -0.38 -9.29
CA CYS A 207 -20.14 -0.30 -9.41
C CYS A 207 -20.76 0.49 -8.25
N LEU A 208 -20.36 0.19 -7.00
CA LEU A 208 -20.80 0.96 -5.82
C LEU A 208 -20.48 2.45 -5.96
N GLN A 209 -19.26 2.81 -6.39
CA GLN A 209 -18.89 4.20 -6.54
C GLN A 209 -19.70 4.91 -7.64
N ILE A 210 -20.07 4.22 -8.73
CA ILE A 210 -20.93 4.78 -9.79
C ILE A 210 -22.33 5.05 -9.24
N ILE A 211 -22.91 4.08 -8.51
CA ILE A 211 -24.23 4.21 -7.89
C ILE A 211 -24.22 5.39 -6.91
N ASP A 212 -23.24 5.42 -6.01
CA ASP A 212 -23.08 6.51 -5.03
C ASP A 212 -23.03 7.87 -5.73
N LEU A 213 -22.25 8.02 -6.80
CA LEU A 213 -22.19 9.30 -7.53
C LEU A 213 -23.50 9.64 -8.25
N SER A 214 -24.19 8.63 -8.78
CA SER A 214 -25.46 8.82 -9.50
C SER A 214 -26.58 9.27 -8.56
N LEU A 215 -26.58 8.80 -7.31
CA LEU A 215 -27.51 9.24 -6.27
C LEU A 215 -27.36 10.72 -5.87
N HIS A 216 -26.20 11.34 -6.16
CA HIS A 216 -25.98 12.76 -5.88
C HIS A 216 -26.40 13.68 -7.04
N LYS A 217 -26.92 13.14 -8.15
CA LYS A 217 -27.48 13.95 -9.24
C LYS A 217 -28.74 14.69 -8.77
N GLU A 218 -28.96 15.89 -9.28
CA GLU A 218 -30.16 16.68 -8.95
C GLU A 218 -31.45 15.99 -9.40
N VAL A 219 -31.39 15.32 -10.54
CA VAL A 219 -32.47 14.47 -11.06
C VAL A 219 -32.02 13.02 -10.92
N LEU A 220 -32.74 12.28 -10.09
CA LEU A 220 -32.53 10.86 -9.91
C LEU A 220 -33.11 10.10 -11.11
N ASP A 221 -32.25 9.37 -11.82
CA ASP A 221 -32.66 8.45 -12.89
C ASP A 221 -32.66 7.01 -12.37
N GLU A 222 -33.86 6.51 -12.05
CA GLU A 222 -34.09 5.15 -11.59
C GLU A 222 -33.54 4.10 -12.59
N ASN A 223 -33.73 4.34 -13.89
CA ASN A 223 -33.29 3.42 -14.95
C ASN A 223 -31.78 3.39 -15.08
N GLU A 224 -31.12 4.53 -14.88
CA GLU A 224 -29.66 4.61 -14.93
C GLU A 224 -29.03 3.76 -13.81
N ILE A 225 -29.52 3.94 -12.56
CA ILE A 225 -28.99 3.23 -11.39
C ILE A 225 -29.28 1.73 -11.46
N THR A 226 -30.54 1.36 -11.74
CA THR A 226 -30.91 -0.04 -11.92
C THR A 226 -30.17 -0.68 -13.08
N GLY A 227 -29.92 0.07 -14.16
CA GLY A 227 -29.11 -0.35 -15.30
C GLY A 227 -27.68 -0.74 -14.91
N TYR A 228 -27.01 0.02 -14.05
CA TYR A 228 -25.67 -0.35 -13.55
C TYR A 228 -25.70 -1.63 -12.70
N ILE A 229 -26.69 -1.76 -11.82
CA ILE A 229 -26.83 -2.94 -10.97
C ILE A 229 -27.11 -4.17 -11.82
N ASN A 230 -28.03 -4.09 -12.79
CA ASN A 230 -28.36 -5.16 -13.71
C ASN A 230 -27.14 -5.60 -14.53
N LYS A 231 -26.34 -4.65 -15.01
CA LYS A 231 -25.08 -4.95 -15.74
C LYS A 231 -24.09 -5.73 -14.86
N PHE A 232 -24.01 -5.40 -13.57
CA PHE A 232 -23.15 -6.11 -12.62
C PHE A 232 -23.69 -7.52 -12.31
N LEU A 233 -24.99 -7.67 -12.08
CA LEU A 233 -25.65 -8.96 -11.80
C LEU A 233 -25.59 -9.94 -12.98
N ALA A 234 -25.70 -9.41 -14.20
CA ALA A 234 -25.63 -10.18 -15.45
C ALA A 234 -24.23 -10.77 -15.72
N ASN A 235 -23.18 -10.32 -15.04
CA ASN A 235 -21.83 -10.84 -15.24
C ASN A 235 -21.65 -12.17 -14.48
N ASP A 236 -21.43 -13.27 -15.21
CA ASP A 236 -21.29 -14.62 -14.64
C ASP A 236 -20.02 -14.82 -13.82
N GLU A 237 -18.99 -14.00 -14.01
CA GLU A 237 -17.75 -14.07 -13.24
C GLU A 237 -17.88 -13.45 -11.83
N VAL A 238 -18.96 -12.72 -11.56
CA VAL A 238 -19.22 -12.12 -10.25
C VAL A 238 -19.62 -13.20 -9.26
N ASP A 239 -18.97 -13.19 -8.09
CA ASP A 239 -19.24 -14.13 -7.02
C ASP A 239 -20.70 -14.07 -6.53
N VAL A 240 -21.24 -15.23 -6.15
CA VAL A 240 -22.64 -15.38 -5.74
C VAL A 240 -22.98 -14.54 -4.51
N GLU A 241 -22.03 -14.36 -3.58
CA GLU A 241 -22.21 -13.46 -2.43
C GLU A 241 -22.35 -12.00 -2.88
N GLN A 242 -21.51 -11.57 -3.83
CA GLN A 242 -21.60 -10.22 -4.39
C GLN A 242 -22.90 -10.02 -5.17
N LYS A 243 -23.36 -11.01 -5.96
CA LYS A 243 -24.65 -10.93 -6.64
C LYS A 243 -25.81 -10.78 -5.66
N ALA A 244 -25.82 -11.55 -4.57
CA ALA A 244 -26.86 -11.43 -3.54
C ALA A 244 -26.85 -10.03 -2.88
N LEU A 245 -25.67 -9.50 -2.57
CA LEU A 245 -25.51 -8.16 -1.99
C LEU A 245 -25.94 -7.02 -2.93
N PHE A 246 -25.74 -7.16 -4.24
CA PHE A 246 -26.19 -6.16 -5.22
C PHE A 246 -27.68 -6.28 -5.52
N ALA A 247 -28.23 -7.50 -5.55
CA ALA A 247 -29.68 -7.69 -5.68
C ALA A 247 -30.43 -7.14 -4.47
N GLN A 248 -29.89 -7.30 -3.26
CA GLN A 248 -30.42 -6.65 -2.06
C GLN A 248 -30.42 -5.12 -2.20
N ARG A 249 -29.30 -4.52 -2.61
CA ARG A 249 -29.19 -3.06 -2.82
C ARG A 249 -30.15 -2.54 -3.87
N LYS A 250 -30.39 -3.31 -4.94
CA LYS A 250 -31.38 -2.97 -5.97
C LYS A 250 -32.79 -2.90 -5.38
N LEU A 251 -33.16 -3.90 -4.57
CA LEU A 251 -34.44 -3.92 -3.87
C LEU A 251 -34.58 -2.72 -2.93
N GLU A 252 -33.59 -2.49 -2.07
CA GLU A 252 -33.58 -1.34 -1.14
C GLU A 252 -33.72 -0.01 -1.88
N PHE A 253 -32.96 0.18 -2.98
CA PHE A 253 -33.06 1.38 -3.80
C PHE A 253 -34.46 1.58 -4.41
N LEU A 254 -35.09 0.52 -4.93
CA LEU A 254 -36.43 0.60 -5.51
C LEU A 254 -37.52 0.76 -4.45
N GLU A 255 -37.34 0.24 -3.24
CA GLU A 255 -38.26 0.47 -2.12
C GLU A 255 -38.20 1.94 -1.64
N ASP A 256 -37.00 2.53 -1.60
CA ASP A 256 -36.79 3.90 -1.13
C ASP A 256 -37.15 4.97 -2.18
N PHE A 257 -36.83 4.70 -3.45
CA PHE A 257 -36.90 5.71 -4.54
C PHE A 257 -37.73 5.31 -5.75
N GLY A 258 -38.13 4.03 -5.88
CA GLY A 258 -38.81 3.52 -7.06
C GLY A 258 -40.23 4.07 -7.20
N ALA A 259 -40.62 4.41 -8.43
CA ALA A 259 -41.98 4.90 -8.70
C ALA A 259 -42.99 3.76 -8.96
N ASP A 260 -42.51 2.58 -9.38
CA ASP A 260 -43.34 1.45 -9.82
C ASP A 260 -43.23 0.23 -8.88
N ILE A 261 -44.37 -0.16 -8.32
CA ILE A 261 -44.49 -1.33 -7.44
C ILE A 261 -44.21 -2.66 -8.17
N HIS A 262 -44.42 -2.72 -9.49
CA HIS A 262 -44.09 -3.92 -10.26
C HIS A 262 -42.58 -4.12 -10.32
N SER A 263 -41.81 -3.05 -10.54
CA SER A 263 -40.35 -3.05 -10.50
C SER A 263 -39.79 -3.50 -9.14
N VAL A 264 -40.40 -3.07 -8.02
CA VAL A 264 -40.04 -3.54 -6.67
C VAL A 264 -40.28 -5.05 -6.52
N ARG A 265 -41.42 -5.55 -7.00
CA ARG A 265 -41.75 -6.98 -6.95
C ARG A 265 -40.76 -7.82 -7.77
N GLU A 266 -40.41 -7.37 -8.96
CA GLU A 266 -39.41 -8.05 -9.80
C GLU A 266 -38.03 -8.10 -9.12
N ALA A 267 -37.60 -7.00 -8.51
CA ALA A 267 -36.35 -6.95 -7.75
C ALA A 267 -36.37 -7.86 -6.52
N TYR A 268 -37.52 -7.99 -5.85
CA TYR A 268 -37.69 -8.95 -4.75
C TYR A 268 -37.52 -10.39 -5.23
N ASP A 269 -38.15 -10.78 -6.34
CA ASP A 269 -38.05 -12.12 -6.90
C ASP A 269 -36.61 -12.45 -7.36
N GLU A 270 -35.90 -11.49 -7.96
CA GLU A 270 -34.48 -11.59 -8.32
C GLU A 270 -33.60 -11.76 -7.06
N TYR A 271 -33.81 -10.93 -6.03
CA TYR A 271 -33.12 -11.04 -4.76
C TYR A 271 -33.31 -12.41 -4.10
N GLN A 272 -34.55 -12.91 -4.03
CA GLN A 272 -34.83 -14.24 -3.48
C GLN A 272 -34.08 -15.35 -4.23
N THR A 273 -33.96 -15.23 -5.54
CA THR A 273 -33.23 -16.17 -6.39
C THR A 273 -31.74 -16.18 -6.05
N HIS A 274 -31.09 -15.02 -6.02
CA HIS A 274 -29.68 -14.92 -5.64
C HIS A 274 -29.41 -15.35 -4.19
N CYS A 275 -30.33 -15.05 -3.27
CA CYS A 275 -30.22 -15.42 -1.87
C CYS A 275 -30.29 -16.94 -1.68
N LYS A 276 -31.13 -17.66 -2.46
CA LYS A 276 -31.15 -19.13 -2.50
C LYS A 276 -29.83 -19.69 -3.03
N SER A 277 -29.31 -19.16 -4.14
CA SER A 277 -28.02 -19.58 -4.70
C SER A 277 -26.87 -19.39 -3.70
N TYR A 278 -26.85 -18.27 -2.98
CA TYR A 278 -25.86 -17.99 -1.94
C TYR A 278 -25.94 -18.99 -0.78
N LYS A 279 -27.14 -19.27 -0.27
CA LYS A 279 -27.36 -20.27 0.80
C LYS A 279 -26.88 -21.66 0.38
N GLU A 280 -27.14 -22.06 -0.87
CA GLU A 280 -26.69 -23.35 -1.38
C GLU A 280 -25.17 -23.43 -1.54
N MET A 281 -24.54 -22.36 -2.05
CA MET A 281 -23.07 -22.26 -2.12
C MET A 281 -22.45 -22.37 -0.73
N LYS A 282 -22.99 -21.65 0.25
CA LYS A 282 -22.54 -21.70 1.65
C LYS A 282 -22.66 -23.11 2.23
N ARG A 283 -23.81 -23.78 2.05
CA ARG A 283 -24.01 -25.16 2.49
C ARG A 283 -22.97 -26.12 1.89
N LYS A 284 -22.72 -26.05 0.58
CA LYS A 284 -21.71 -26.87 -0.10
C LYS A 284 -20.29 -26.61 0.43
N ARG A 285 -19.97 -25.35 0.76
CA ARG A 285 -18.68 -24.96 1.34
C ARG A 285 -18.51 -25.53 2.76
N ASP A 286 -19.55 -25.46 3.58
CA ASP A 286 -19.55 -25.98 4.95
C ASP A 286 -19.44 -27.52 4.95
N GLU A 287 -20.18 -28.22 4.09
CA GLU A 287 -20.08 -29.68 3.90
C GLU A 287 -18.65 -30.12 3.47
N LYS A 288 -18.01 -29.35 2.58
CA LYS A 288 -16.62 -29.61 2.14
C LYS A 288 -15.61 -29.40 3.26
N ASN A 289 -15.79 -28.37 4.08
CA ASN A 289 -14.93 -28.11 5.23
C ASN A 289 -15.08 -29.19 6.31
N GLU A 290 -16.30 -29.67 6.57
CA GLU A 290 -16.54 -30.78 7.48
C GLU A 290 -15.89 -32.07 6.98
N ASN A 291 -16.00 -32.39 5.69
CA ASN A 291 -15.38 -33.57 5.09
C ASN A 291 -13.83 -33.49 5.09
N THR A 292 -13.26 -32.30 4.88
CA THR A 292 -11.81 -32.08 5.00
C THR A 292 -11.34 -32.24 6.44
N THR A 293 -12.10 -31.73 7.41
CA THR A 293 -11.82 -31.89 8.84
C THR A 293 -11.96 -33.35 9.29
N LYS A 294 -12.95 -34.09 8.77
CA LYS A 294 -13.10 -35.54 8.99
C LYS A 294 -11.93 -36.31 8.36
N LYS A 295 -11.47 -35.94 7.16
CA LYS A 295 -10.31 -36.57 6.49
C LYS A 295 -9.00 -36.33 7.25
N LEU A 296 -8.76 -35.12 7.74
CA LEU A 296 -7.61 -34.80 8.62
C LEU A 296 -7.67 -35.57 9.95
N LYS A 297 -8.86 -35.78 10.53
CA LYS A 297 -9.04 -36.63 11.73
C LYS A 297 -8.84 -38.12 11.43
N VAL A 298 -9.20 -38.59 10.23
CA VAL A 298 -8.97 -39.97 9.77
C VAL A 298 -7.48 -40.20 9.50
N ASP A 299 -6.77 -39.24 8.90
CA ASP A 299 -5.31 -39.34 8.68
C ASP A 299 -4.54 -39.25 10.00
N GLN A 300 -5.00 -38.47 10.99
CA GLN A 300 -4.46 -38.51 12.36
C GLN A 300 -4.76 -39.85 13.05
N ASN A 301 -5.95 -40.43 12.87
CA ASN A 301 -6.30 -41.74 13.44
C ASN A 301 -5.63 -42.93 12.72
N SER A 302 -5.31 -42.83 11.42
CA SER A 302 -4.53 -43.86 10.70
C SER A 302 -3.05 -43.79 11.03
N SER A 303 -2.57 -42.62 11.45
CA SER A 303 -1.19 -42.43 11.95
C SER A 303 -1.00 -42.99 13.37
N LEU A 304 -2.09 -43.17 14.14
CA LEU A 304 -2.02 -43.69 15.52
C LEU A 304 -1.86 -45.21 15.63
N TYR A 305 -1.91 -45.96 14.52
CA TYR A 305 -1.61 -47.39 14.50
C TYR A 305 -0.17 -47.74 14.11
N ASN A 306 0.70 -46.74 13.97
CA ASN A 306 2.07 -46.99 13.48
C ASN A 306 3.12 -46.09 14.13
N TYR A 307 3.12 -45.95 15.47
CA TYR A 307 4.33 -45.65 16.26
C TYR A 307 4.04 -45.70 17.78
N ALA A 308 3.91 -46.91 18.34
CA ALA A 308 4.08 -47.11 19.78
C ALA A 308 5.56 -47.42 20.05
N GLY A 309 6.36 -46.36 20.15
CA GLY A 309 7.79 -46.47 20.43
C GLY A 309 8.41 -45.10 20.66
N TYR A 310 8.70 -44.83 21.92
CA TYR A 310 9.50 -43.73 22.50
C TYR A 310 8.78 -42.51 23.09
N GLN A 311 9.20 -42.29 24.33
CA GLN A 311 8.68 -41.43 25.37
C GLN A 311 9.16 -39.98 25.27
N ALA A 312 8.35 -39.12 25.89
CA ALA A 312 8.70 -37.94 26.70
C ALA A 312 9.24 -36.66 26.00
N GLY A 313 8.43 -35.58 26.11
CA GLY A 313 8.84 -34.16 25.99
C GLY A 313 9.51 -33.62 27.27
N PRO A 314 9.48 -32.31 27.60
CA PRO A 314 8.65 -31.24 27.03
C PRO A 314 9.32 -29.84 26.82
N ASN A 315 8.50 -28.88 26.33
CA ASN A 315 8.60 -27.41 26.38
C ASN A 315 9.48 -26.69 25.32
N GLY A 316 9.06 -25.61 24.65
CA GLY A 316 7.81 -24.86 24.72
C GLY A 316 7.85 -23.61 23.81
N ALA A 317 6.64 -23.18 23.43
CA ALA A 317 6.20 -21.82 23.10
C ALA A 317 6.97 -20.95 22.07
N TYR A 318 6.36 -20.80 20.88
CA TYR A 318 6.30 -19.51 20.19
C TYR A 318 4.83 -19.16 19.97
N GLY A 319 4.34 -18.18 20.74
CA GLY A 319 3.08 -17.49 20.53
C GLY A 319 3.25 -16.22 19.69
N PRO A 320 2.16 -15.68 19.12
CA PRO A 320 2.19 -14.75 18.00
C PRO A 320 2.11 -13.27 18.41
N TYR A 321 2.59 -12.40 17.51
CA TYR A 321 2.49 -10.94 17.57
C TYR A 321 1.04 -10.43 17.61
N PRO A 322 0.71 -9.44 18.46
CA PRO A 322 -0.50 -8.63 18.32
C PRO A 322 -0.25 -7.30 17.59
N SER A 323 -1.23 -6.95 16.77
CA SER A 323 -1.52 -5.65 16.18
C SER A 323 -2.02 -4.65 17.23
N GLN A 324 -1.55 -3.39 17.20
CA GLN A 324 -2.21 -2.26 17.84
C GLN A 324 -2.04 -0.96 17.03
N TYR A 325 -3.14 -0.54 16.39
CA TYR A 325 -3.69 0.82 16.47
C TYR A 325 -4.93 0.67 17.38
N GLY A 326 -5.37 1.56 18.26
CA GLY A 326 -5.12 2.97 18.50
C GLY A 326 -6.44 3.52 19.05
N THR A 327 -6.38 4.24 20.15
CA THR A 327 -7.34 5.29 20.54
C THR A 327 -6.52 6.50 20.91
#